data_AF-A0A939X946-F1
#
_entry.id   AF-A0A939X946-F1
#
_cell.length_a   1.000
_cell.length_b   1.000
_cell.length_c   1.000
_cell.angle_alpha   90.00
_cell.angle_beta   90.00
_cell.angle_gamma   90.00
#
_symmetry.space_group_name_H-M   'P 1'
#
loop_
_entity.id
_entity.type
_entity.pdbx_description
1 polymer ?
#
loop_
_entity_poly.entity_id
_entity_poly.type
_entity_poly.pdbx_seq_one_letter_code
_entity_poly.pdbx_strand_id
1 'polypeptide(L)'
;MKRYYILTIAVLALTAAFCPSSLNAQKASEISVNSQYRDAIMNYLRQDVLQRQQTMAKRAEQILVNLPNEEKLYDETFVTIKTDVAEALREDGRREYNYVFDISYNCKHIEGITDDYPIGVYDYNASNSARAICNLTKIMVEEVSKDLFREGKNITTRITATTDDIEISHIPYNGEYGEFKYCPTNYNGENIRISVNKEEGITTNAQLAYLRGQSVKGYLESNVSLLRRATNKYEFITKTYDKEGSQYRRSSIEIIVHGAFDEIMAEMNNRLINDEYVDFNIPVNEAGTNTSTFALIITNYDYAKPLPNVPFASNDGEIFYQYCVKTLSIPERHVKLLRNANAEVIKNEGVNWLKDITVALNGEANIILYYAGLGFTDANYNPYIIPTDINATGIKAFNGKSSLPDEMMLKGCESKNLIKQCIALDTICNSWFNRVKFKNLTLILDAGFDGTQRNGHTLFTIKKKAKKMKGMRIRNDIVMFAAADWNKAAYSFDQQHHGFLTYFMLKEIKRTRGDIDYGTLFENIDRQLNYESSLQGKLQQPKMILGNKAKEGWQGRRFK
;
A
#
# COMPACT_ATOMS: atom_id res chain seq x y z
N MET A 1 67.74 7.94 50.67
CA MET A 1 66.70 8.01 51.71
C MET A 1 65.79 9.21 51.42
N LYS A 2 64.51 8.94 51.10
CA LYS A 2 63.29 9.70 51.45
C LYS A 2 63.39 11.24 51.64
N ARG A 3 62.66 12.04 50.84
CA ARG A 3 61.27 12.50 51.13
C ARG A 3 60.77 13.59 50.14
N TYR A 4 59.62 13.28 49.54
CA TYR A 4 58.48 14.11 49.11
C TYR A 4 58.56 15.64 49.13
N TYR A 5 58.18 16.26 47.99
CA TYR A 5 57.38 17.49 47.96
C TYR A 5 56.23 17.34 46.95
N ILE A 6 55.03 17.63 47.43
CA ILE A 6 53.74 17.66 46.74
C ILE A 6 53.68 18.95 45.91
N LEU A 7 53.36 18.85 44.62
CA LEU A 7 53.06 20.01 43.78
C LEU A 7 51.55 20.06 43.49
N THR A 8 50.89 21.02 44.12
CA THR A 8 49.47 21.33 43.92
C THR A 8 49.31 22.17 42.66
N ILE A 9 48.59 21.66 41.67
CA ILE A 9 48.26 22.36 40.43
C ILE A 9 47.08 23.32 40.71
N ALA A 10 47.32 24.62 40.61
CA ALA A 10 46.29 25.66 40.60
C ALA A 10 46.02 26.09 39.14
N VAL A 11 44.76 25.95 38.74
CA VAL A 11 44.21 26.25 37.43
C VAL A 11 44.18 27.77 37.20
N LEU A 12 44.83 28.23 36.14
CA LEU A 12 44.80 29.61 35.68
C LEU A 12 43.64 29.80 34.70
N ALA A 13 42.66 30.60 35.12
CA ALA A 13 41.59 31.10 34.26
C ALA A 13 42.16 32.18 33.32
N LEU A 14 41.95 32.01 32.01
CA LEU A 14 41.97 33.11 31.06
C LEU A 14 40.70 33.06 30.22
N THR A 15 39.92 34.13 30.37
CA THR A 15 38.70 34.45 29.64
C THR A 15 39.00 34.67 28.16
N ALA A 16 38.50 33.77 27.31
CA ALA A 16 38.23 34.06 25.90
C ALA A 16 36.72 34.00 25.70
N ALA A 17 36.15 35.08 25.18
CA ALA A 17 34.74 35.22 24.86
C ALA A 17 34.31 34.09 23.89
N PHE A 18 33.58 33.10 24.40
CA PHE A 18 32.91 32.12 23.56
C PHE A 18 31.61 32.73 23.05
N CYS A 19 31.55 32.99 21.74
CA CYS A 19 30.29 33.05 21.02
C CYS A 19 29.50 31.76 21.31
N PRO A 20 28.25 31.82 21.81
CA PRO A 20 27.38 30.65 21.83
C PRO A 20 26.75 30.50 20.44
N SER A 21 27.56 30.20 19.43
CA SER A 21 27.10 29.98 18.06
C SER A 21 27.85 28.83 17.42
N SER A 22 27.71 27.62 17.96
CA SER A 22 28.00 26.38 17.22
C SER A 22 27.67 25.08 17.95
N LEU A 23 27.54 25.05 19.29
CA LEU A 23 27.30 23.78 20.00
C LEU A 23 25.83 23.48 20.40
N ASN A 24 24.93 24.46 20.40
CA ASN A 24 23.49 24.23 20.65
C ASN A 24 22.66 24.07 19.37
N ALA A 25 23.29 24.06 18.19
CA ALA A 25 22.64 23.78 16.91
C ALA A 25 22.78 22.29 16.49
N GLN A 26 23.44 21.47 17.31
CA GLN A 26 23.84 20.09 16.95
C GLN A 26 23.23 18.98 17.83
N LYS A 27 22.26 19.31 18.70
CA LYS A 27 21.41 18.32 19.38
C LYS A 27 19.97 18.85 19.37
N ALA A 28 19.12 18.20 18.57
CA ALA A 28 17.69 18.48 18.34
C ALA A 28 17.33 19.54 17.28
N SER A 29 17.98 19.53 16.11
CA SER A 29 17.24 19.79 14.85
C SER A 29 16.51 18.52 14.43
N GLU A 30 15.53 18.11 15.25
CA GLU A 30 14.63 16.99 14.97
C GLU A 30 13.73 17.34 13.78
N ILE A 31 14.11 16.80 12.61
CA ILE A 31 13.31 16.56 11.39
C ILE A 31 12.38 17.72 11.01
N SER A 32 12.95 18.81 10.48
CA SER A 32 12.19 19.58 9.48
C SER A 32 12.18 18.73 8.20
N VAL A 33 11.03 18.15 7.85
CA VAL A 33 10.86 17.46 6.57
C VAL A 33 11.31 18.40 5.45
N ASN A 34 12.23 17.94 4.60
CA ASN A 34 12.73 18.74 3.50
C ASN A 34 11.53 19.13 2.61
N SER A 35 11.32 20.43 2.45
CA SER A 35 10.20 20.98 1.66
C SER A 35 10.12 20.38 0.25
N GLN A 36 11.25 20.03 -0.36
CA GLN A 36 11.32 19.40 -1.68
C GLN A 36 10.63 18.03 -1.72
N TYR A 37 10.72 17.26 -0.63
CA TYR A 37 10.22 15.89 -0.54
C TYR A 37 8.88 15.76 0.17
N ARG A 38 8.40 16.85 0.77
CA ARG A 38 7.16 16.88 1.54
C ARG A 38 5.98 16.31 0.75
N ASP A 39 5.73 16.83 -0.45
CA ASP A 39 4.55 16.46 -1.23
C ASP A 39 4.58 14.99 -1.65
N ALA A 40 5.76 14.48 -1.97
CA ALA A 40 6.00 13.07 -2.26
C ALA A 40 5.62 12.18 -1.07
N ILE A 41 6.09 12.52 0.13
CA ILE A 41 5.79 11.76 1.35
C ILE A 41 4.30 11.87 1.69
N MET A 42 3.71 13.06 1.59
CA MET A 42 2.28 13.27 1.86
C MET A 42 1.39 12.48 0.90
N ASN A 43 1.75 12.40 -0.38
CA ASN A 43 1.02 11.58 -1.35
C ASN A 43 1.10 10.09 -1.02
N TYR A 44 2.28 9.61 -0.59
CA TYR A 44 2.42 8.24 -0.12
C TYR A 44 1.49 7.92 1.06
N LEU A 45 1.48 8.78 2.08
CA LEU A 45 0.61 8.61 3.25
C LEU A 45 -0.88 8.64 2.88
N ARG A 46 -1.28 9.52 1.97
CA ARG A 46 -2.66 9.58 1.46
C ARG A 46 -3.08 8.28 0.75
N GLN A 47 -2.18 7.65 -0.01
CA GLN A 47 -2.46 6.37 -0.65
C GLN A 47 -2.59 5.23 0.37
N ASP A 48 -1.72 5.17 1.39
CA ASP A 48 -1.84 4.20 2.49
C ASP A 48 -3.19 4.34 3.20
N VAL A 49 -3.55 5.58 3.55
CA VAL A 49 -4.81 5.90 4.23
C VAL A 49 -6.04 5.59 3.37
N LEU A 50 -5.97 5.78 2.05
CA LEU A 50 -7.03 5.42 1.10
C LEU A 50 -7.19 3.89 0.99
N GLN A 51 -6.10 3.13 0.98
CA GLN A 51 -6.14 1.67 0.96
C GLN A 51 -6.81 1.11 2.23
N ARG A 52 -6.55 1.72 3.39
CA ARG A 52 -7.23 1.40 4.65
C ARG A 52 -8.73 1.69 4.57
N GLN A 53 -9.13 2.82 4.00
CA GLN A 53 -10.54 3.15 3.77
C GLN A 53 -11.25 2.08 2.94
N GLN A 54 -10.65 1.67 1.82
CA GLN A 54 -11.23 0.63 0.95
C GLN A 54 -11.32 -0.73 1.65
N THR A 55 -10.32 -1.08 2.44
CA THR A 55 -10.31 -2.31 3.24
C THR A 55 -11.43 -2.30 4.26
N MET A 56 -11.59 -1.19 4.97
CA MET A 56 -12.64 -1.04 5.97
C MET A 56 -14.03 -1.01 5.34
N ALA A 57 -14.21 -0.34 4.19
CA ALA A 57 -15.48 -0.30 3.47
C ALA A 57 -15.95 -1.71 3.07
N LYS A 58 -15.07 -2.53 2.51
CA LYS A 58 -15.37 -3.93 2.17
C LYS A 58 -15.75 -4.76 3.40
N ARG A 59 -15.05 -4.56 4.52
CA ARG A 59 -15.37 -5.24 5.78
C ARG A 59 -16.73 -4.80 6.33
N ALA A 60 -17.02 -3.50 6.29
CA ALA A 60 -18.29 -2.95 6.72
C ALA A 60 -19.45 -3.54 5.90
N GLU A 61 -19.32 -3.61 4.58
CA GLU A 61 -20.31 -4.28 3.71
C GLU A 61 -20.52 -5.75 4.10
N GLN A 62 -19.44 -6.51 4.32
CA GLN A 62 -19.54 -7.91 4.75
C GLN A 62 -20.24 -8.07 6.10
N ILE A 63 -19.96 -7.18 7.06
CA ILE A 63 -20.58 -7.19 8.38
C ILE A 63 -22.08 -6.91 8.23
N LEU A 64 -22.44 -5.86 7.49
CA LEU A 64 -23.85 -5.51 7.25
C LEU A 64 -24.63 -6.64 6.57
N VAL A 65 -24.04 -7.31 5.57
CA VAL A 65 -24.66 -8.44 4.88
C VAL A 65 -24.85 -9.67 5.78
N ASN A 66 -23.95 -9.88 6.75
CA ASN A 66 -23.92 -11.04 7.63
C ASN A 66 -24.57 -10.81 9.00
N LEU A 67 -25.20 -9.65 9.24
CA LEU A 67 -26.00 -9.45 10.45
C LEU A 67 -27.09 -10.53 10.56
N PRO A 68 -27.42 -11.05 11.75
CA PRO A 68 -28.57 -11.93 11.94
C PRO A 68 -29.84 -11.30 11.34
N ASN A 69 -30.76 -12.08 10.77
CA ASN A 69 -31.99 -11.52 10.16
C ASN A 69 -32.85 -10.69 11.14
N GLU A 70 -32.72 -10.93 12.45
CA GLU A 70 -33.36 -10.15 13.53
C GLU A 70 -32.65 -8.81 13.81
N GLU A 71 -31.41 -8.66 13.34
CA GLU A 71 -30.59 -7.43 13.39
C GLU A 71 -30.40 -6.78 12.01
N LYS A 72 -30.86 -7.42 10.92
CA LYS A 72 -30.88 -6.88 9.57
C LYS A 72 -32.09 -5.97 9.42
N LEU A 73 -31.86 -4.67 9.35
CA LEU A 73 -32.89 -3.72 8.93
C LEU A 73 -32.43 -3.08 7.60
N TYR A 74 -33.07 -3.53 6.51
CA TYR A 74 -33.13 -2.95 5.17
C TYR A 74 -32.07 -3.27 4.11
N ASP A 75 -32.56 -3.28 2.85
CA ASP A 75 -31.82 -3.50 1.61
C ASP A 75 -30.99 -2.28 1.14
N GLU A 76 -31.11 -1.12 1.80
CA GLU A 76 -30.49 0.14 1.35
C GLU A 76 -29.71 0.90 2.44
N THR A 77 -29.19 0.18 3.42
CA THR A 77 -28.28 0.70 4.46
C THR A 77 -26.83 0.73 3.96
N PHE A 78 -26.10 1.80 4.25
CA PHE A 78 -24.67 1.90 3.97
C PHE A 78 -23.90 2.68 5.05
N VAL A 79 -22.64 2.30 5.24
CA VAL A 79 -21.72 3.02 6.12
C VAL A 79 -20.81 3.89 5.27
N THR A 80 -20.65 5.13 5.68
CA THR A 80 -19.62 6.02 5.12
C THR A 80 -18.40 5.96 6.03
N ILE A 81 -17.26 5.59 5.45
CA ILE A 81 -15.96 5.66 6.10
C ILE A 81 -15.12 6.67 5.31
N LYS A 82 -14.67 7.71 5.99
CA LYS A 82 -13.72 8.68 5.43
C LYS A 82 -12.44 8.61 6.22
N THR A 83 -11.31 8.65 5.53
CA THR A 83 -10.00 8.69 6.15
C THR A 83 -9.16 9.82 5.55
N ASP A 84 -8.28 10.41 6.34
CA ASP A 84 -7.40 11.49 5.88
C ASP A 84 -6.07 11.54 6.66
N VAL A 85 -5.11 12.25 6.07
CA VAL A 85 -3.86 12.67 6.71
C VAL A 85 -3.94 14.17 6.97
N ALA A 86 -4.21 14.54 8.22
CA ALA A 86 -4.34 15.94 8.62
C ALA A 86 -3.02 16.49 9.16
N GLU A 87 -2.64 17.68 8.72
CA GLU A 87 -1.49 18.40 9.27
C GLU A 87 -1.95 19.34 10.39
N ALA A 88 -1.22 19.35 11.49
CA ALA A 88 -1.41 20.33 12.55
C ALA A 88 -0.07 20.85 13.09
N LEU A 89 -0.15 21.85 13.97
CA LEU A 89 1.00 22.36 14.72
C LEU A 89 0.80 22.01 16.19
N ARG A 90 1.83 21.43 16.78
CA ARG A 90 1.94 21.22 18.22
C ARG A 90 2.13 22.55 18.95
N GLU A 91 1.94 22.53 20.27
CA GLU A 91 2.17 23.69 21.14
C GLU A 91 3.60 24.24 21.02
N ASP A 92 4.57 23.39 20.74
CA ASP A 92 5.97 23.78 20.52
C ASP A 92 6.27 24.29 19.10
N GLY A 93 5.25 24.44 18.26
CA GLY A 93 5.35 24.91 16.88
C GLY A 93 5.83 23.84 15.89
N ARG A 94 6.12 22.60 16.32
CA ARG A 94 6.45 21.51 15.41
C ARG A 94 5.22 21.03 14.67
N ARG A 95 5.39 20.67 13.39
CA ARG A 95 4.33 20.02 12.62
C ARG A 95 4.10 18.61 13.13
N GLU A 96 2.85 18.22 13.16
CA GLU A 96 2.43 16.84 13.38
C GLU A 96 1.54 16.37 12.24
N TYR A 97 1.60 15.07 11.98
CA TYR A 97 0.88 14.42 10.90
C TYR A 97 -0.07 13.39 11.49
N ASN A 98 -1.34 13.75 11.48
CA ASN A 98 -2.39 13.08 12.19
C ASN A 98 -3.13 12.12 11.27
N TYR A 99 -3.52 10.97 11.81
CA TYR A 99 -4.44 10.08 11.13
C TYR A 99 -5.86 10.40 11.56
N VAL A 100 -6.73 10.69 10.59
CA VAL A 100 -8.13 11.00 10.86
C VAL A 100 -9.00 9.95 10.19
N PHE A 101 -9.99 9.45 10.90
CA PHE A 101 -11.10 8.73 10.26
C PHE A 101 -12.44 9.06 10.88
N ASP A 102 -13.47 9.10 10.04
CA ASP A 102 -14.87 9.29 10.39
C ASP A 102 -15.66 8.06 9.95
N ILE A 103 -16.50 7.54 10.86
CA ILE A 103 -17.43 6.45 10.61
C ILE A 103 -18.84 6.95 10.90
N SER A 104 -19.67 6.93 9.86
CA SER A 104 -21.09 7.29 9.96
C SER A 104 -21.98 6.23 9.31
N TYR A 105 -23.10 5.95 9.97
CA TYR A 105 -24.11 5.00 9.50
C TYR A 105 -25.24 5.76 8.81
N ASN A 106 -25.67 5.29 7.65
CA ASN A 106 -26.76 5.88 6.89
C ASN A 106 -27.74 4.80 6.45
N CYS A 107 -29.04 5.10 6.57
CA CYS A 107 -30.12 4.29 6.03
C CYS A 107 -31.03 5.17 5.17
N LYS A 108 -31.62 4.61 4.10
CA LYS A 108 -32.66 5.31 3.36
C LYS A 108 -33.94 5.37 4.20
N HIS A 109 -34.63 6.49 4.09
CA HIS A 109 -35.80 6.78 4.90
C HIS A 109 -37.00 5.95 4.45
N ILE A 110 -37.52 5.14 5.38
CA ILE A 110 -38.80 4.44 5.26
C ILE A 110 -39.65 4.86 6.47
N GLU A 111 -40.88 5.28 6.20
CA GLU A 111 -41.75 5.87 7.22
C GLU A 111 -42.04 4.85 8.34
N GLY A 112 -41.80 5.26 9.60
CA GLY A 112 -42.09 4.46 10.79
C GLY A 112 -41.06 3.40 11.16
N ILE A 113 -39.97 3.19 10.40
CA ILE A 113 -38.97 2.15 10.69
C ILE A 113 -37.54 2.70 10.54
N THR A 114 -36.66 2.37 11.48
CA THR A 114 -35.34 2.99 11.63
C THR A 114 -34.33 2.10 12.35
N ASP A 115 -33.04 2.35 12.13
CA ASP A 115 -31.92 1.79 12.88
C ASP A 115 -31.42 2.70 14.01
N ASP A 116 -31.97 3.91 14.06
CA ASP A 116 -31.57 4.96 14.99
C ASP A 116 -32.22 4.78 16.36
N TYR A 117 -31.82 5.61 17.32
CA TYR A 117 -32.31 5.49 18.69
C TYR A 117 -33.85 5.54 18.75
N PRO A 118 -34.50 4.75 19.61
CA PRO A 118 -35.90 4.97 19.96
C PRO A 118 -36.14 6.33 20.64
N ILE A 119 -37.40 6.75 20.71
CA ILE A 119 -37.81 7.98 21.37
C ILE A 119 -37.36 7.95 22.83
N GLY A 120 -36.69 9.01 23.30
CA GLY A 120 -36.22 9.14 24.69
C GLY A 120 -35.12 8.17 25.13
N VAL A 121 -34.66 7.26 24.26
CA VAL A 121 -33.62 6.28 24.63
C VAL A 121 -32.23 6.84 24.32
N TYR A 122 -31.29 6.63 25.25
CA TYR A 122 -29.91 7.09 25.14
C TYR A 122 -28.86 5.97 25.18
N ASP A 123 -29.23 4.74 25.56
CA ASP A 123 -28.31 3.59 25.51
C ASP A 123 -27.99 3.20 24.06
N TYR A 124 -26.71 3.16 23.72
CA TYR A 124 -26.23 2.75 22.39
C TYR A 124 -26.70 1.34 22.02
N ASN A 125 -26.90 0.44 22.99
CA ASN A 125 -27.36 -0.91 22.70
C ASN A 125 -28.77 -0.95 22.09
N ALA A 126 -29.58 0.08 22.35
CA ALA A 126 -30.93 0.18 21.81
C ALA A 126 -30.98 0.76 20.38
N SER A 127 -29.83 1.18 19.82
CA SER A 127 -29.72 1.69 18.45
C SER A 127 -28.82 0.77 17.62
N ASN A 128 -29.36 0.21 16.55
CA ASN A 128 -28.60 -0.60 15.60
C ASN A 128 -27.49 0.21 14.93
N SER A 129 -27.79 1.46 14.54
CA SER A 129 -26.81 2.36 13.94
C SER A 129 -25.66 2.66 14.91
N ALA A 130 -25.96 2.90 16.20
CA ALA A 130 -24.95 3.10 17.24
C ALA A 130 -24.11 1.84 17.51
N ARG A 131 -24.73 0.66 17.61
CA ARG A 131 -24.00 -0.61 17.75
C ARG A 131 -23.07 -0.86 16.56
N ALA A 132 -23.55 -0.59 15.35
CA ALA A 132 -22.78 -0.76 14.12
C ALA A 132 -21.55 0.15 14.09
N ILE A 133 -21.68 1.46 14.31
CA ILE A 133 -20.53 2.37 14.31
C ILE A 133 -19.54 2.04 15.43
N CYS A 134 -20.01 1.60 16.60
CA CYS A 134 -19.18 1.15 17.72
C CYS A 134 -18.32 -0.05 17.32
N ASN A 135 -18.94 -1.10 16.77
CA ASN A 135 -18.23 -2.29 16.31
C ASN A 135 -17.24 -1.99 15.17
N LEU A 136 -17.67 -1.20 14.18
CA LEU A 136 -16.82 -0.81 13.06
C LEU A 136 -15.63 0.04 13.52
N THR A 137 -15.84 0.94 14.49
CA THR A 137 -14.74 1.70 15.10
C THR A 137 -13.74 0.78 15.78
N LYS A 138 -14.21 -0.23 16.52
CA LYS A 138 -13.32 -1.23 17.13
C LYS A 138 -12.47 -1.94 16.08
N ILE A 139 -13.08 -2.43 15.00
CA ILE A 139 -12.37 -3.12 13.91
C ILE A 139 -11.38 -2.17 13.24
N MET A 140 -11.77 -0.92 13.01
CA MET A 140 -10.91 0.08 12.41
C MET A 140 -9.64 0.28 13.26
N VAL A 141 -9.81 0.46 14.56
CA VAL A 141 -8.71 0.69 15.52
C VAL A 141 -7.85 -0.57 15.71
N GLU A 142 -8.47 -1.73 15.97
CA GLU A 142 -7.74 -2.92 16.43
C GLU A 142 -7.23 -3.82 15.31
N GLU A 143 -7.76 -3.68 14.09
CA GLU A 143 -7.41 -4.54 12.97
C GLU A 143 -6.86 -3.75 11.77
N VAL A 144 -7.59 -2.74 11.27
CA VAL A 144 -7.23 -2.04 10.02
C VAL A 144 -6.12 -1.01 10.22
N SER A 145 -6.11 -0.34 11.36
CA SER A 145 -5.18 0.76 11.66
C SER A 145 -4.32 0.54 12.91
N LYS A 146 -4.25 -0.70 13.39
CA LYS A 146 -3.55 -1.09 14.63
C LYS A 146 -2.14 -0.53 14.77
N ASP A 147 -1.39 -0.49 13.68
CA ASP A 147 -0.01 0.00 13.62
C ASP A 147 0.14 1.49 13.93
N LEU A 148 -0.94 2.28 13.79
CA LEU A 148 -0.99 3.71 14.11
C LEU A 148 -1.36 3.98 15.58
N PHE A 149 -1.94 3.00 16.28
CA PHE A 149 -2.40 3.09 17.67
C PHE A 149 -1.36 2.53 18.67
N ARG A 150 -0.08 2.84 18.49
CA ARG A 150 0.99 2.41 19.42
C ARG A 150 0.83 3.06 20.81
N GLU A 151 1.45 2.46 21.82
CA GLU A 151 1.36 2.97 23.21
C GLU A 151 1.86 4.41 23.33
N GLY A 152 1.17 5.22 24.13
CA GLY A 152 1.53 6.61 24.39
C GLY A 152 1.07 7.62 23.33
N LYS A 153 0.28 7.23 22.32
CA LYS A 153 -0.33 8.17 21.37
C LYS A 153 -1.42 9.00 22.06
N ASN A 154 -1.52 10.26 21.66
CA ASN A 154 -2.65 11.14 22.00
C ASN A 154 -3.77 10.91 20.99
N ILE A 155 -4.98 10.69 21.47
CA ILE A 155 -6.16 10.43 20.64
C ILE A 155 -7.24 11.43 20.99
N THR A 156 -7.83 12.05 19.97
CA THR A 156 -9.07 12.81 20.14
C THR A 156 -10.20 12.05 19.48
N THR A 157 -11.20 11.70 20.28
CA THR A 157 -12.41 11.03 19.82
C THR A 157 -13.55 12.02 19.89
N ARG A 158 -14.08 12.39 18.73
CA ARG A 158 -15.22 13.26 18.59
C ARG A 158 -16.46 12.43 18.33
N ILE A 159 -17.41 12.51 19.26
CA ILE A 159 -18.66 11.77 19.20
C ILE A 159 -19.76 12.77 18.86
N THR A 160 -20.33 12.60 17.67
CA THR A 160 -21.53 13.33 17.29
C THR A 160 -22.75 12.53 17.73
N ALA A 161 -23.70 13.16 18.42
CA ALA A 161 -24.94 12.52 18.83
C ALA A 161 -26.12 13.48 18.66
N THR A 162 -27.23 12.98 18.12
CA THR A 162 -28.34 13.85 17.71
C THR A 162 -29.69 13.42 18.24
N THR A 163 -30.62 14.37 18.34
CA THR A 163 -32.05 14.15 18.65
C THR A 163 -32.93 14.74 17.55
N ASP A 164 -34.17 14.26 17.51
CA ASP A 164 -35.27 14.94 16.83
C ASP A 164 -35.86 16.05 17.72
N ASP A 165 -36.87 16.74 17.20
CA ASP A 165 -37.50 17.89 17.87
C ASP A 165 -38.58 17.51 18.90
N ILE A 166 -38.74 16.23 19.20
CA ILE A 166 -39.74 15.78 20.18
C ILE A 166 -39.41 16.40 21.55
N GLU A 167 -40.37 17.09 22.14
CA GLU A 167 -40.20 17.74 23.44
C GLU A 167 -40.02 16.70 24.56
N ILE A 168 -39.01 16.93 25.40
CA ILE A 168 -38.70 16.05 26.53
C ILE A 168 -39.37 16.61 27.78
N SER A 169 -40.32 15.86 28.34
CA SER A 169 -40.91 16.16 29.65
C SER A 169 -40.00 15.67 30.78
N HIS A 170 -39.73 14.37 30.84
CA HIS A 170 -38.79 13.75 31.76
C HIS A 170 -38.41 12.33 31.30
N ILE A 171 -37.12 12.00 31.30
CA ILE A 171 -36.62 10.64 31.12
C ILE A 171 -35.75 10.27 32.32
N PRO A 172 -35.98 9.11 32.98
CA PRO A 172 -35.14 8.66 34.07
C PRO A 172 -33.69 8.46 33.62
N TYR A 173 -32.74 8.90 34.44
CA TYR A 173 -31.31 8.62 34.28
C TYR A 173 -30.83 7.84 35.52
N ASN A 174 -30.21 6.67 35.34
CA ASN A 174 -29.86 5.82 36.47
C ASN A 174 -28.44 6.04 37.02
N GLY A 175 -27.66 6.95 36.39
CA GLY A 175 -26.30 7.27 36.79
C GLY A 175 -25.23 6.35 36.16
N GLU A 176 -25.59 5.52 35.18
CA GLU A 176 -24.70 4.51 34.59
C GLU A 176 -23.44 5.07 33.89
N TYR A 177 -23.44 6.36 33.52
CA TYR A 177 -22.28 7.04 32.94
C TYR A 177 -21.66 8.09 33.88
N GLY A 178 -22.12 8.14 35.14
CA GLY A 178 -21.69 9.09 36.16
C GLY A 178 -22.58 10.34 36.26
N GLU A 179 -22.31 11.16 37.27
CA GLU A 179 -23.03 12.41 37.53
C GLU A 179 -22.33 13.57 36.81
N PHE A 180 -23.06 14.34 36.01
CA PHE A 180 -22.49 15.42 35.19
C PHE A 180 -22.87 16.80 35.74
N LYS A 181 -21.86 17.65 35.98
CA LYS A 181 -22.06 19.00 36.51
C LYS A 181 -21.27 20.01 35.69
N TYR A 182 -21.99 20.88 34.99
CA TYR A 182 -21.43 21.96 34.15
C TYR A 182 -20.43 21.48 33.09
N CYS A 183 -20.65 20.31 32.51
CA CYS A 183 -19.79 19.72 31.49
C CYS A 183 -19.87 20.54 30.18
N PRO A 184 -18.74 21.00 29.62
CA PRO A 184 -18.75 21.74 28.37
C PRO A 184 -19.19 20.85 27.21
N THR A 185 -20.03 21.34 26.32
CA THR A 185 -20.51 20.62 25.14
C THR A 185 -20.84 21.60 24.02
N ASN A 186 -20.54 21.23 22.77
CA ASN A 186 -21.04 21.97 21.62
C ASN A 186 -22.43 21.45 21.27
N TYR A 187 -23.46 22.28 21.44
CA TYR A 187 -24.85 21.95 21.13
C TYR A 187 -25.38 22.91 20.06
N ASN A 188 -25.85 22.38 18.93
CA ASN A 188 -26.33 23.17 17.79
C ASN A 188 -25.31 24.22 17.28
N GLY A 189 -24.00 23.96 17.45
CA GLY A 189 -22.94 24.88 17.07
C GLY A 189 -22.50 25.85 18.18
N GLU A 190 -23.22 25.90 19.31
CA GLU A 190 -22.93 26.78 20.44
C GLU A 190 -22.26 26.03 21.59
N ASN A 191 -21.33 26.68 22.29
CA ASN A 191 -20.71 26.09 23.48
C ASN A 191 -21.60 26.32 24.70
N ILE A 192 -22.22 25.25 25.18
CA ILE A 192 -23.07 25.25 26.37
C ILE A 192 -22.44 24.44 27.50
N ARG A 193 -23.07 24.48 28.69
CA ARG A 193 -22.72 23.62 29.82
C ARG A 193 -23.91 22.74 30.19
N ILE A 194 -23.67 21.44 30.22
CA ILE A 194 -24.70 20.44 30.52
C ILE A 194 -24.48 19.90 31.94
N SER A 195 -25.57 19.82 32.69
CA SER A 195 -25.65 19.09 33.96
C SER A 195 -26.73 18.03 33.83
N VAL A 196 -26.43 16.81 34.26
CA VAL A 196 -27.39 15.70 34.30
C VAL A 196 -27.07 14.88 35.54
N ASN A 197 -28.09 14.62 36.34
CA ASN A 197 -27.96 13.79 37.53
C ASN A 197 -29.15 12.85 37.70
N LYS A 198 -28.97 11.86 38.57
CA LYS A 198 -30.01 10.84 38.83
C LYS A 198 -31.31 11.41 39.42
N GLU A 199 -31.23 12.49 40.20
CA GLU A 199 -32.40 13.09 40.87
C GLU A 199 -33.30 13.85 39.89
N GLU A 200 -32.69 14.65 39.00
CA GLU A 200 -33.39 15.49 38.03
C GLU A 200 -33.74 14.73 36.73
N GLY A 201 -32.98 13.69 36.41
CA GLY A 201 -33.12 12.96 35.14
C GLY A 201 -32.76 13.82 33.92
N ILE A 202 -33.34 13.47 32.78
CA ILE A 202 -33.17 14.18 31.50
C ILE A 202 -34.44 14.98 31.23
N THR A 203 -34.31 16.28 31.05
CA THR A 203 -35.44 17.20 30.81
C THR A 203 -35.28 18.01 29.54
N THR A 204 -34.16 17.89 28.82
CA THR A 204 -33.90 18.64 27.59
C THR A 204 -33.25 17.78 26.51
N ASN A 205 -33.51 18.11 25.25
CA ASN A 205 -32.89 17.44 24.10
C ASN A 205 -31.36 17.54 24.10
N ALA A 206 -30.80 18.64 24.62
CA ALA A 206 -29.36 18.79 24.80
C ALA A 206 -28.78 17.72 25.75
N GLN A 207 -29.44 17.48 26.89
CA GLN A 207 -29.03 16.44 27.85
C GLN A 207 -29.18 15.03 27.25
N LEU A 208 -30.26 14.78 26.51
CA LEU A 208 -30.48 13.48 25.85
C LEU A 208 -29.39 13.19 24.80
N ALA A 209 -29.10 14.16 23.93
CA ALA A 209 -28.03 14.05 22.94
C ALA A 209 -26.67 13.82 23.61
N TYR A 210 -26.39 14.52 24.71
CA TYR A 210 -25.15 14.35 25.46
C TYR A 210 -25.03 12.94 26.06
N LEU A 211 -26.08 12.41 26.68
CA LEU A 211 -26.07 11.06 27.22
C LEU A 211 -25.97 9.97 26.15
N ARG A 212 -26.53 10.17 24.95
CA ARG A 212 -26.26 9.29 23.79
C ARG A 212 -24.77 9.25 23.46
N GLY A 213 -24.12 10.42 23.46
CA GLY A 213 -22.68 10.51 23.29
C GLY A 213 -21.91 9.78 24.39
N GLN A 214 -22.30 9.94 25.66
CA GLN A 214 -21.67 9.26 26.80
C GLN A 214 -21.81 7.74 26.71
N SER A 215 -22.96 7.26 26.25
CA SER A 215 -23.19 5.83 26.03
C SER A 215 -22.21 5.23 25.02
N VAL A 216 -22.00 5.91 23.89
CA VAL A 216 -20.99 5.53 22.89
C VAL A 216 -19.57 5.57 23.47
N LYS A 217 -19.23 6.61 24.22
CA LYS A 217 -17.94 6.70 24.92
C LYS A 217 -17.73 5.49 25.85
N GLY A 218 -18.73 5.15 26.65
CA GLY A 218 -18.67 4.01 27.57
C GLY A 218 -18.38 2.69 26.86
N TYR A 219 -18.97 2.47 25.67
CA TYR A 219 -18.61 1.34 24.82
C TYR A 219 -17.14 1.36 24.44
N LEU A 220 -16.65 2.49 23.91
CA LEU A 220 -15.28 2.61 23.41
C LEU A 220 -14.24 2.32 24.50
N GLU A 221 -14.42 2.90 25.68
CA GLU A 221 -13.52 2.69 26.84
C GLU A 221 -13.54 1.24 27.32
N SER A 222 -14.70 0.57 27.26
CA SER A 222 -14.87 -0.79 27.75
C SER A 222 -14.44 -1.86 26.75
N ASN A 223 -14.53 -1.59 25.44
CA ASN A 223 -14.44 -2.63 24.40
C ASN A 223 -13.29 -2.45 23.41
N VAL A 224 -12.66 -1.27 23.34
CA VAL A 224 -11.56 -0.99 22.41
C VAL A 224 -10.24 -0.91 23.20
N SER A 225 -9.49 -2.00 23.17
CA SER A 225 -8.32 -2.21 24.02
C SER A 225 -7.16 -1.27 23.73
N LEU A 226 -6.98 -0.86 22.47
CA LEU A 226 -5.91 0.07 22.09
C LEU A 226 -6.20 1.50 22.54
N LEU A 227 -7.48 1.93 22.53
CA LEU A 227 -7.85 3.23 23.08
C LEU A 227 -7.54 3.29 24.57
N ARG A 228 -7.76 2.22 25.35
CA ARG A 228 -7.41 2.19 26.79
C ARG A 228 -5.93 2.42 27.09
N ARG A 229 -5.02 2.18 26.14
CA ARG A 229 -3.57 2.35 26.31
C ARG A 229 -3.07 3.71 25.80
N ALA A 230 -3.97 4.53 25.28
CA ALA A 230 -3.68 5.85 24.76
C ALA A 230 -4.16 6.94 25.73
N THR A 231 -3.66 8.15 25.52
CA THR A 231 -4.19 9.34 26.19
C THR A 231 -5.37 9.87 25.38
N ASN A 232 -6.59 9.64 25.88
CA ASN A 232 -7.82 9.98 25.15
C ASN A 232 -8.41 11.32 25.62
N LYS A 233 -8.74 12.15 24.64
CA LYS A 233 -9.60 13.32 24.80
C LYS A 233 -10.93 13.05 24.09
N TYR A 234 -12.04 13.16 24.81
CA TYR A 234 -13.37 13.01 24.22
C TYR A 234 -14.02 14.38 24.03
N GLU A 235 -14.55 14.62 22.83
CA GLU A 235 -15.30 15.83 22.46
C GLU A 235 -16.71 15.42 22.04
N PHE A 236 -17.72 16.12 22.55
CA PHE A 236 -19.13 15.86 22.23
C PHE A 236 -19.68 16.98 21.36
N ILE A 237 -20.15 16.62 20.17
CA ILE A 237 -20.90 17.50 19.27
C ILE A 237 -22.35 17.02 19.26
N THR A 238 -23.21 17.75 19.94
CA THR A 238 -24.61 17.41 20.07
C THR A 238 -25.48 18.31 19.20
N LYS A 239 -26.54 17.75 18.61
CA LYS A 239 -27.45 18.52 17.76
C LYS A 239 -28.88 18.03 17.91
N THR A 240 -29.82 18.97 17.89
CA THR A 240 -31.25 18.68 17.74
C THR A 240 -31.70 19.17 16.37
N TYR A 241 -32.40 18.32 15.64
CA TYR A 241 -33.04 18.69 14.38
C TYR A 241 -34.38 19.38 14.65
N ASP A 242 -34.80 20.23 13.73
CA ASP A 242 -36.08 20.97 13.71
C ASP A 242 -37.27 20.11 13.23
N LYS A 243 -37.11 18.78 13.26
CA LYS A 243 -38.08 17.81 12.75
C LYS A 243 -38.16 16.62 13.68
N GLU A 244 -39.36 16.08 13.79
CA GLU A 244 -39.62 14.82 14.50
C GLU A 244 -39.32 13.63 13.62
N GLY A 245 -38.80 12.56 14.22
CA GLY A 245 -38.57 11.31 13.51
C GLY A 245 -37.26 10.64 13.90
N SER A 246 -37.31 9.32 13.87
CA SER A 246 -36.17 8.48 14.20
C SER A 246 -34.94 8.72 13.34
N GLN A 247 -35.13 9.06 12.06
CA GLN A 247 -34.06 9.42 11.14
C GLN A 247 -33.23 10.63 11.59
N TYR A 248 -33.60 11.35 12.64
CA TYR A 248 -32.83 12.47 13.19
C TYR A 248 -32.09 12.12 14.49
N ARG A 249 -32.17 10.86 14.94
CA ARG A 249 -31.61 10.40 16.21
C ARG A 249 -30.35 9.56 15.98
N ARG A 250 -29.33 10.15 15.35
CA ARG A 250 -28.12 9.46 14.88
C ARG A 250 -26.88 9.74 15.73
N SER A 251 -25.87 8.87 15.58
CA SER A 251 -24.52 9.08 16.08
C SER A 251 -23.46 8.90 14.98
N SER A 252 -22.31 9.57 15.13
CA SER A 252 -21.10 9.31 14.35
C SER A 252 -19.86 9.43 15.22
N ILE A 253 -18.78 8.78 14.81
CA ILE A 253 -17.51 8.76 15.53
C ILE A 253 -16.40 9.20 14.58
N GLU A 254 -15.73 10.28 14.95
CA GLU A 254 -14.47 10.70 14.33
C GLU A 254 -13.33 10.48 15.33
N ILE A 255 -12.25 9.86 14.87
CA ILE A 255 -11.04 9.64 15.67
C ILE A 255 -9.86 10.31 14.97
N ILE A 256 -9.12 11.09 15.75
CA ILE A 256 -7.87 11.73 15.37
C ILE A 256 -6.76 11.10 16.20
N VAL A 257 -5.84 10.41 15.54
CA VAL A 257 -4.61 9.91 16.16
C VAL A 257 -3.51 10.94 15.91
N HIS A 258 -3.11 11.65 16.96
CA HIS A 258 -2.14 12.74 16.86
C HIS A 258 -0.72 12.20 16.66
N GLY A 259 0.02 12.79 15.73
CA GLY A 259 1.37 12.37 15.36
C GLY A 259 1.45 10.91 14.89
N ALA A 260 0.39 10.41 14.27
CA ALA A 260 0.32 9.03 13.78
C ALA A 260 1.43 8.73 12.76
N PHE A 261 1.78 9.70 11.92
CA PHE A 261 2.72 9.52 10.82
C PHE A 261 4.08 10.19 11.02
N ASP A 262 4.36 10.80 12.19
CA ASP A 262 5.60 11.57 12.39
C ASP A 262 6.87 10.73 12.18
N GLU A 263 6.91 9.51 12.71
CA GLU A 263 8.03 8.57 12.54
C GLU A 263 8.21 8.19 11.06
N ILE A 264 7.10 7.92 10.36
CA ILE A 264 7.11 7.57 8.93
C ILE A 264 7.59 8.76 8.11
N MET A 265 7.12 9.97 8.40
CA MET A 265 7.57 11.20 7.76
C MET A 265 9.08 11.40 7.92
N ALA A 266 9.61 11.15 9.12
CA ALA A 266 11.04 11.25 9.41
C ALA A 266 11.87 10.20 8.67
N GLU A 267 11.44 8.94 8.73
CA GLU A 267 12.10 7.83 8.04
C GLU A 267 12.13 8.08 6.53
N MET A 268 10.98 8.39 5.93
CA MET A 268 10.87 8.63 4.49
C MET A 268 11.69 9.84 4.05
N ASN A 269 11.70 10.92 4.84
CA ASN A 269 12.53 12.08 4.57
C ASN A 269 14.02 11.71 4.55
N ASN A 270 14.49 10.93 5.53
CA ASN A 270 15.88 10.47 5.57
C ASN A 270 16.22 9.59 4.36
N ARG A 271 15.34 8.65 4.00
CA ARG A 271 15.52 7.78 2.83
C ARG A 271 15.56 8.56 1.52
N LEU A 272 14.75 9.63 1.39
CA LEU A 272 14.77 10.52 0.22
C LEU A 272 16.01 11.41 0.17
N ILE A 273 16.48 11.89 1.31
CA ILE A 273 17.76 12.61 1.41
C ILE A 273 18.93 11.70 1.00
N ASN A 274 18.90 10.44 1.43
CA ASN A 274 19.92 9.45 1.10
C ASN A 274 19.72 8.80 -0.28
N ASP A 275 18.72 9.26 -1.04
CA ASP A 275 18.41 8.82 -2.41
C ASP A 275 18.09 7.32 -2.55
N GLU A 276 17.64 6.69 -1.46
CA GLU A 276 17.39 5.25 -1.39
C GLU A 276 16.19 4.79 -2.23
N TYR A 277 15.20 5.66 -2.44
CA TYR A 277 14.04 5.34 -3.26
C TYR A 277 14.30 5.61 -4.74
N VAL A 278 14.04 4.62 -5.58
CA VAL A 278 14.25 4.75 -7.03
C VAL A 278 13.18 5.61 -7.72
N ASP A 279 12.04 5.83 -7.07
CA ASP A 279 10.88 6.55 -7.62
C ASP A 279 11.04 8.07 -7.60
N PHE A 280 11.93 8.54 -6.72
CA PHE A 280 12.18 9.96 -6.50
C PHE A 280 13.55 10.36 -7.03
N ASN A 281 13.70 11.63 -7.40
CA ASN A 281 14.93 12.16 -7.98
C ASN A 281 15.45 11.34 -9.18
N ILE A 282 14.54 10.81 -10.01
CA ILE A 282 14.91 10.07 -11.23
C ILE A 282 15.83 10.97 -12.08
N PRO A 283 17.09 10.57 -12.36
CA PRO A 283 18.05 11.41 -13.06
C PRO A 283 17.56 11.76 -14.45
N VAL A 284 17.57 13.05 -14.76
CA VAL A 284 17.22 13.57 -16.07
C VAL A 284 18.52 13.82 -16.86
N ASN A 285 18.60 13.20 -18.03
CA ASN A 285 19.61 13.44 -19.06
C ASN A 285 18.99 14.25 -20.21
N GLU A 286 19.81 14.66 -21.19
CA GLU A 286 19.31 15.35 -22.38
C GLU A 286 18.26 14.51 -23.12
N ALA A 287 17.04 15.04 -23.16
CA ALA A 287 15.86 14.31 -23.59
C ALA A 287 15.96 13.88 -25.06
N GLY A 288 15.60 12.62 -25.34
CA GLY A 288 15.43 12.10 -26.71
C GLY A 288 16.73 11.84 -27.48
N THR A 289 17.89 11.83 -26.83
CA THR A 289 19.19 11.56 -27.50
C THR A 289 19.37 10.09 -27.90
N ASN A 290 18.68 9.14 -27.26
CA ASN A 290 18.74 7.72 -27.58
C ASN A 290 17.69 7.31 -28.63
N THR A 291 17.85 7.82 -29.85
CA THR A 291 16.86 7.68 -30.93
C THR A 291 16.80 6.29 -31.57
N SER A 292 17.78 5.42 -31.30
CA SER A 292 17.86 4.06 -31.87
C SER A 292 17.18 2.99 -31.00
N THR A 293 16.75 3.36 -29.79
CA THR A 293 16.19 2.42 -28.82
C THR A 293 14.67 2.54 -28.73
N PHE A 294 14.00 1.40 -28.64
CA PHE A 294 12.55 1.28 -28.52
C PHE A 294 12.21 0.32 -27.38
N ALA A 295 11.34 0.75 -26.49
CA ALA A 295 10.96 0.00 -25.30
C ALA A 295 9.49 -0.39 -25.34
N LEU A 296 9.19 -1.65 -25.10
CA LEU A 296 7.84 -2.14 -24.80
C LEU A 296 7.83 -2.63 -23.35
N ILE A 297 7.01 -1.98 -22.54
CA ILE A 297 6.85 -2.23 -21.11
C ILE A 297 5.47 -2.85 -20.92
N ILE A 298 5.41 -4.04 -20.34
CA ILE A 298 4.16 -4.77 -20.08
C ILE A 298 4.04 -4.93 -18.57
N THR A 299 3.01 -4.33 -17.97
CA THR A 299 2.72 -4.42 -16.54
C THR A 299 1.36 -5.03 -16.31
N ASN A 300 1.33 -6.30 -15.92
CA ASN A 300 0.09 -7.00 -15.58
C ASN A 300 0.02 -7.18 -14.07
N TYR A 301 -0.91 -6.48 -13.42
CA TYR A 301 -1.01 -6.40 -11.97
C TYR A 301 -2.41 -6.61 -11.42
N ASP A 302 -3.45 -6.38 -12.23
CA ASP A 302 -4.84 -6.61 -11.86
C ASP A 302 -5.40 -7.79 -12.67
N TYR A 303 -5.65 -8.91 -11.99
CA TYR A 303 -6.12 -10.14 -12.62
C TYR A 303 -7.52 -10.48 -12.11
N ALA A 304 -8.37 -10.96 -13.02
CA ALA A 304 -9.68 -11.47 -12.64
C ALA A 304 -9.54 -12.67 -11.69
N LYS A 305 -10.40 -12.72 -10.66
CA LYS A 305 -10.45 -13.86 -9.73
C LYS A 305 -10.67 -15.18 -10.48
N PRO A 306 -10.08 -16.30 -10.03
CA PRO A 306 -9.36 -16.51 -8.76
C PRO A 306 -7.87 -16.10 -8.76
N LEU A 307 -7.34 -15.53 -9.84
CA LEU A 307 -5.94 -15.07 -9.85
C LEU A 307 -5.72 -13.91 -8.85
N PRO A 308 -4.57 -13.87 -8.18
CA PRO A 308 -4.20 -12.77 -7.30
C PRO A 308 -3.69 -11.57 -8.09
N ASN A 309 -3.81 -10.39 -7.51
CA ASN A 309 -3.14 -9.20 -8.02
C ASN A 309 -1.64 -9.29 -7.72
N VAL A 310 -0.83 -8.63 -8.54
CA VAL A 310 0.64 -8.68 -8.41
C VAL A 310 1.11 -7.43 -7.67
N PRO A 311 1.60 -7.56 -6.42
CA PRO A 311 2.13 -6.43 -5.66
C PRO A 311 3.18 -5.68 -6.47
N PHE A 312 3.00 -4.36 -6.55
CA PHE A 312 3.93 -3.39 -7.12
C PHE A 312 4.23 -3.49 -8.63
N ALA A 313 3.69 -4.47 -9.37
CA ALA A 313 3.97 -4.59 -10.81
C ALA A 313 3.50 -3.38 -11.63
N SER A 314 2.47 -2.66 -11.18
CA SER A 314 2.09 -1.36 -11.76
C SER A 314 3.17 -0.30 -11.54
N ASN A 315 3.68 -0.19 -10.30
CA ASN A 315 4.70 0.79 -9.95
C ASN A 315 6.00 0.50 -10.70
N ASP A 316 6.41 -0.77 -10.70
CA ASP A 316 7.60 -1.27 -11.39
C ASP A 316 7.72 -0.75 -12.84
N GLY A 317 6.70 -0.95 -13.67
CA GLY A 317 6.79 -0.50 -15.06
C GLY A 317 6.46 0.97 -15.28
N GLU A 318 5.70 1.63 -14.40
CA GLU A 318 5.51 3.09 -14.45
C GLU A 318 6.85 3.79 -14.19
N ILE A 319 7.58 3.37 -13.17
CA ILE A 319 8.88 3.94 -12.84
C ILE A 319 9.91 3.54 -13.90
N PHE A 320 9.91 2.29 -14.38
CA PHE A 320 10.78 1.89 -15.49
C PHE A 320 10.53 2.73 -16.77
N TYR A 321 9.27 3.09 -17.07
CA TYR A 321 8.92 4.03 -18.13
C TYR A 321 9.58 5.40 -17.91
N GLN A 322 9.49 5.94 -16.69
CA GLN A 322 10.13 7.20 -16.35
C GLN A 322 11.65 7.15 -16.54
N TYR A 323 12.31 6.06 -16.14
CA TYR A 323 13.75 5.87 -16.37
C TYR A 323 14.10 5.73 -17.85
N CYS A 324 13.28 5.05 -18.65
CA CYS A 324 13.46 4.97 -20.09
C CYS A 324 13.52 6.37 -20.73
N VAL A 325 12.55 7.23 -20.39
CA VAL A 325 12.45 8.57 -20.97
C VAL A 325 13.49 9.52 -20.37
N LYS A 326 13.55 9.63 -19.04
CA LYS A 326 14.35 10.64 -18.33
C LYS A 326 15.83 10.29 -18.27
N THR A 327 16.15 9.05 -17.92
CA THR A 327 17.53 8.63 -17.63
C THR A 327 18.18 8.01 -18.86
N LEU A 328 17.52 7.05 -19.51
CA LEU A 328 18.04 6.39 -20.72
C LEU A 328 17.86 7.23 -21.99
N SER A 329 17.22 8.40 -21.87
CA SER A 329 17.05 9.39 -22.94
C SER A 329 16.32 8.86 -24.18
N ILE A 330 15.50 7.82 -24.01
CA ILE A 330 14.69 7.24 -25.09
C ILE A 330 13.56 8.23 -25.40
N PRO A 331 13.37 8.64 -26.67
CA PRO A 331 12.23 9.48 -27.04
C PRO A 331 10.92 8.89 -26.52
N GLU A 332 10.05 9.70 -25.93
CA GLU A 332 8.81 9.20 -25.32
C GLU A 332 7.95 8.40 -26.30
N ARG A 333 7.87 8.84 -27.57
CA ARG A 333 7.21 8.12 -28.66
C ARG A 333 7.83 6.75 -29.02
N HIS A 334 9.02 6.43 -28.51
CA HIS A 334 9.70 5.15 -28.66
C HIS A 334 9.50 4.23 -27.43
N VAL A 335 8.72 4.66 -26.44
CA VAL A 335 8.36 3.85 -25.28
C VAL A 335 6.87 3.56 -25.30
N LYS A 336 6.48 2.29 -25.33
CA LYS A 336 5.09 1.84 -25.25
C LYS A 336 4.86 1.12 -23.92
N LEU A 337 3.96 1.66 -23.10
CA LEU A 337 3.56 1.07 -21.82
C LEU A 337 2.16 0.45 -21.92
N LEU A 338 2.10 -0.87 -21.80
CA LEU A 338 0.87 -1.67 -21.80
C LEU A 338 0.55 -2.09 -20.36
N ARG A 339 -0.57 -1.57 -19.83
CA ARG A 339 -1.06 -1.89 -18.48
C ARG A 339 -2.17 -2.93 -18.56
N ASN A 340 -2.11 -3.96 -17.73
CA ASN A 340 -3.10 -5.05 -17.64
C ASN A 340 -3.48 -5.60 -19.03
N ALA A 341 -2.48 -5.84 -19.86
CA ALA A 341 -2.67 -6.22 -21.25
C ALA A 341 -3.05 -7.70 -21.40
N ASN A 342 -4.06 -7.93 -22.22
CA ASN A 342 -4.44 -9.24 -22.69
C ASN A 342 -3.47 -9.77 -23.77
N ALA A 343 -3.61 -11.05 -24.14
CA ALA A 343 -2.70 -11.68 -25.09
C ALA A 343 -2.70 -10.99 -26.47
N GLU A 344 -3.86 -10.51 -26.89
CA GLU A 344 -4.06 -9.85 -28.17
C GLU A 344 -3.35 -8.50 -28.23
N VAL A 345 -3.53 -7.65 -27.22
CA VAL A 345 -2.91 -6.33 -27.08
C VAL A 345 -1.39 -6.46 -27.05
N ILE A 346 -0.85 -7.40 -26.26
CA ILE A 346 0.61 -7.65 -26.22
C ILE A 346 1.16 -7.94 -27.62
N LYS A 347 0.47 -8.80 -28.38
CA LYS A 347 0.91 -9.21 -29.72
C LYS A 347 0.69 -8.11 -30.77
N ASN A 348 -0.54 -7.61 -30.86
CA ASN A 348 -0.98 -6.77 -31.97
C ASN A 348 -0.55 -5.32 -31.79
N GLU A 349 -0.56 -4.79 -30.57
CA GLU A 349 -0.18 -3.40 -30.31
C GLU A 349 1.27 -3.26 -29.86
N GLY A 350 1.78 -4.23 -29.08
CA GLY A 350 3.15 -4.21 -28.59
C GLY A 350 4.15 -4.77 -29.59
N VAL A 351 4.05 -6.06 -29.88
CA VAL A 351 5.06 -6.80 -30.64
C VAL A 351 5.05 -6.41 -32.11
N ASN A 352 3.88 -6.30 -32.76
CA ASN A 352 3.82 -5.87 -34.16
C ASN A 352 4.38 -4.45 -34.34
N TRP A 353 4.11 -3.54 -33.40
CA TRP A 353 4.70 -2.20 -33.42
C TRP A 353 6.24 -2.24 -33.43
N LEU A 354 6.86 -3.07 -32.58
CA LEU A 354 8.31 -3.26 -32.61
C LEU A 354 8.80 -3.86 -33.93
N LYS A 355 8.07 -4.82 -34.50
CA LYS A 355 8.42 -5.42 -35.79
C LYS A 355 8.39 -4.38 -36.91
N ASP A 356 7.34 -3.58 -36.98
CA ASP A 356 7.20 -2.54 -38.00
C ASP A 356 8.33 -1.52 -37.89
N ILE A 357 8.69 -1.11 -36.67
CA ILE A 357 9.87 -0.24 -36.42
C ILE A 357 11.15 -0.89 -36.91
N THR A 358 11.41 -2.15 -36.55
CA THR A 358 12.66 -2.81 -36.96
C THR A 358 12.78 -2.96 -38.46
N VAL A 359 11.66 -3.17 -39.17
CA VAL A 359 11.62 -3.19 -40.64
C VAL A 359 11.91 -1.80 -41.19
N ALA A 360 11.26 -0.77 -40.65
CA ALA A 360 11.47 0.63 -41.09
C ALA A 360 12.92 1.11 -40.87
N LEU A 361 13.60 0.60 -39.83
CA LEU A 361 14.99 0.94 -39.50
C LEU A 361 16.01 -0.06 -40.07
N ASN A 362 15.62 -0.93 -41.01
CA ASN A 362 16.50 -1.93 -41.63
C ASN A 362 17.25 -2.82 -40.62
N GLY A 363 16.66 -3.04 -39.45
CA GLY A 363 17.22 -3.84 -38.37
C GLY A 363 18.21 -3.13 -37.46
N GLU A 364 18.37 -1.80 -37.53
CA GLU A 364 19.28 -1.04 -36.66
C GLU A 364 18.68 -0.67 -35.29
N ALA A 365 17.44 -1.09 -35.00
CA ALA A 365 16.77 -0.80 -33.74
C ALA A 365 17.33 -1.62 -32.57
N ASN A 366 17.57 -0.97 -31.44
CA ASN A 366 17.73 -1.62 -30.14
C ASN A 366 16.36 -1.78 -29.48
N ILE A 367 16.03 -2.99 -29.02
CA ILE A 367 14.74 -3.30 -28.40
C ILE A 367 14.95 -3.57 -26.91
N ILE A 368 14.12 -2.95 -26.08
CA ILE A 368 13.94 -3.32 -24.67
C ILE A 368 12.52 -3.87 -24.53
N LEU A 369 12.41 -5.10 -24.05
CA LEU A 369 11.15 -5.71 -23.63
C LEU A 369 11.19 -5.84 -22.11
N TYR A 370 10.27 -5.19 -21.41
CA TYR A 370 10.14 -5.27 -19.97
C TYR A 370 8.80 -5.92 -19.61
N TYR A 371 8.82 -6.89 -18.70
CA TYR A 371 7.61 -7.54 -18.18
C TYR A 371 7.64 -7.62 -16.65
N ALA A 372 6.59 -7.12 -16.01
CA ALA A 372 6.28 -7.36 -14.61
C ALA A 372 4.86 -7.93 -14.50
N GLY A 373 4.71 -9.07 -13.82
CA GLY A 373 3.42 -9.74 -13.67
C GLY A 373 3.55 -11.20 -13.25
N LEU A 374 2.50 -11.99 -13.48
CA LEU A 374 2.52 -13.42 -13.16
C LEU A 374 3.22 -14.24 -14.25
N GLY A 375 3.93 -15.27 -13.84
CA GLY A 375 4.53 -16.27 -14.71
C GLY A 375 4.35 -17.66 -14.12
N PHE A 376 4.54 -18.68 -14.95
CA PHE A 376 4.61 -20.06 -14.50
C PHE A 376 5.33 -20.92 -15.54
N THR A 377 5.58 -22.18 -15.19
CA THR A 377 6.19 -23.15 -16.10
C THR A 377 5.31 -24.38 -16.29
N ASP A 378 5.33 -24.95 -17.49
CA ASP A 378 4.66 -26.22 -17.77
C ASP A 378 5.35 -27.42 -17.09
N ALA A 379 4.85 -28.64 -17.35
CA ALA A 379 5.41 -29.86 -16.78
C ALA A 379 6.86 -30.18 -17.24
N ASN A 380 7.36 -29.52 -18.28
CA ASN A 380 8.73 -29.67 -18.79
C ASN A 380 9.63 -28.46 -18.45
N TYR A 381 9.15 -27.54 -17.60
CA TYR A 381 9.83 -26.28 -17.26
C TYR A 381 9.92 -25.26 -18.40
N ASN A 382 9.05 -25.33 -19.41
CA ASN A 382 8.96 -24.23 -20.38
C ASN A 382 8.25 -23.04 -19.70
N PRO A 383 8.83 -21.83 -19.71
CA PRO A 383 8.26 -20.67 -19.04
C PRO A 383 7.22 -19.94 -19.90
N TYR A 384 6.17 -19.45 -19.23
CA TYR A 384 5.05 -18.70 -19.81
C TYR A 384 4.77 -17.45 -18.97
N ILE A 385 4.45 -16.34 -19.63
CA ILE A 385 3.84 -15.17 -18.99
C ILE A 385 2.32 -15.31 -19.04
N ILE A 386 1.63 -14.70 -18.07
CA ILE A 386 0.18 -14.78 -17.89
C ILE A 386 -0.45 -13.41 -18.25
N PRO A 387 -1.14 -13.32 -19.40
CA PRO A 387 -2.00 -12.18 -19.75
C PRO A 387 -3.17 -11.98 -18.78
N THR A 388 -3.82 -10.81 -18.80
CA THR A 388 -4.92 -10.51 -17.87
C THR A 388 -6.27 -11.13 -18.25
N ASP A 389 -6.46 -11.54 -19.52
CA ASP A 389 -7.69 -12.13 -20.05
C ASP A 389 -7.82 -13.64 -19.82
N ILE A 390 -6.98 -14.21 -18.97
CA ILE A 390 -7.02 -15.64 -18.64
C ILE A 390 -8.34 -15.99 -17.95
N ASN A 391 -9.06 -16.94 -18.54
CA ASN A 391 -10.19 -17.55 -17.86
C ASN A 391 -9.69 -18.62 -16.87
N ALA A 392 -9.55 -18.20 -15.61
CA ALA A 392 -9.13 -19.04 -14.49
C ALA A 392 -10.29 -19.68 -13.70
N THR A 393 -11.56 -19.50 -14.10
CA THR A 393 -12.74 -20.05 -13.38
C THR A 393 -12.77 -21.57 -13.30
N GLY A 394 -12.18 -22.24 -14.28
CA GLY A 394 -12.05 -23.70 -14.32
C GLY A 394 -10.92 -24.25 -13.45
N ILE A 395 -10.10 -23.38 -12.84
CA ILE A 395 -9.04 -23.80 -11.94
C ILE A 395 -9.65 -24.07 -10.57
N LYS A 396 -9.77 -25.35 -10.22
CA LYS A 396 -10.29 -25.78 -8.91
C LYS A 396 -9.13 -26.24 -8.02
N ALA A 397 -9.19 -25.92 -6.73
CA ALA A 397 -8.33 -26.51 -5.73
C ALA A 397 -8.48 -28.04 -5.75
N PHE A 398 -7.36 -28.76 -5.69
CA PHE A 398 -7.37 -30.21 -5.64
C PHE A 398 -7.67 -30.67 -4.20
N ASN A 399 -8.87 -31.20 -3.95
CA ASN A 399 -9.28 -31.80 -2.65
C ASN A 399 -8.62 -33.17 -2.37
N GLY A 400 -7.41 -33.42 -2.84
CA GLY A 400 -6.66 -34.62 -2.46
C GLY A 400 -6.00 -34.46 -1.11
N LYS A 401 -5.61 -35.57 -0.47
CA LYS A 401 -4.80 -35.60 0.74
C LYS A 401 -3.39 -35.06 0.47
N SER A 402 -3.28 -33.75 0.24
CA SER A 402 -2.05 -32.98 0.40
C SER A 402 -1.87 -32.74 1.89
N SER A 403 -0.67 -32.98 2.42
CA SER A 403 -0.31 -32.67 3.81
C SER A 403 -0.14 -31.17 4.08
N LEU A 404 -0.38 -30.31 3.09
CA LEU A 404 -0.23 -28.85 3.16
C LEU A 404 -1.55 -28.16 2.75
N PRO A 405 -2.17 -27.33 3.61
CA PRO A 405 -3.52 -26.78 3.41
C PRO A 405 -3.75 -25.85 2.19
N ASP A 406 -2.70 -25.33 1.54
CA ASP A 406 -2.85 -24.21 0.58
C ASP A 406 -2.30 -24.47 -0.84
N GLU A 407 -1.90 -25.69 -1.19
CA GLU A 407 -1.34 -25.97 -2.52
C GLU A 407 -2.42 -26.22 -3.58
N MET A 408 -2.61 -25.26 -4.49
CA MET A 408 -3.50 -25.42 -5.64
C MET A 408 -2.84 -26.23 -6.76
N MET A 409 -2.90 -27.56 -6.66
CA MET A 409 -2.41 -28.50 -7.68
C MET A 409 -3.33 -28.55 -8.91
N LEU A 410 -2.82 -28.22 -10.10
CA LEU A 410 -3.57 -28.32 -11.36
C LEU A 410 -3.57 -29.74 -11.92
N LYS A 411 -4.74 -30.24 -12.34
CA LYS A 411 -4.87 -31.45 -13.14
C LYS A 411 -4.32 -31.27 -14.56
N GLY A 412 -4.10 -32.38 -15.26
CA GLY A 412 -3.54 -32.37 -16.63
C GLY A 412 -4.41 -31.66 -17.67
N CYS A 413 -5.73 -31.61 -17.50
CA CYS A 413 -6.63 -30.86 -18.39
C CYS A 413 -6.65 -29.35 -18.08
N GLU A 414 -6.70 -28.99 -16.79
CA GLU A 414 -6.70 -27.61 -16.30
C GLU A 414 -5.41 -26.89 -16.71
N SER A 415 -4.25 -27.53 -16.46
CA SER A 415 -2.95 -27.01 -16.89
C SER A 415 -2.87 -26.80 -18.40
N LYS A 416 -3.37 -27.74 -19.23
CA LYS A 416 -3.42 -27.57 -20.69
C LYS A 416 -4.29 -26.40 -21.13
N ASN A 417 -5.45 -26.20 -20.50
CA ASN A 417 -6.35 -25.11 -20.82
C ASN A 417 -5.77 -23.75 -20.42
N LEU A 418 -5.09 -23.67 -19.27
CA LEU A 418 -4.37 -22.47 -18.86
C LEU A 418 -3.23 -22.15 -19.84
N ILE A 419 -2.37 -23.14 -20.14
CA ILE A 419 -1.22 -22.97 -21.04
C ILE A 419 -1.63 -22.45 -22.42
N LYS A 420 -2.78 -22.89 -22.97
CA LYS A 420 -3.27 -22.42 -24.28
C LYS A 420 -3.59 -20.93 -24.34
N GLN A 421 -3.91 -20.32 -23.20
CA GLN A 421 -4.26 -18.90 -23.11
C GLN A 421 -3.04 -18.03 -22.73
N CYS A 422 -1.94 -18.66 -22.32
CA CYS A 422 -0.72 -17.98 -21.90
C CYS A 422 0.26 -17.80 -23.07
N ILE A 423 1.26 -16.92 -22.90
CA ILE A 423 2.29 -16.67 -23.92
C ILE A 423 3.58 -17.37 -23.48
N ALA A 424 4.04 -18.35 -24.25
CA ALA A 424 5.33 -18.98 -24.01
C ALA A 424 6.46 -17.96 -24.23
N LEU A 425 7.45 -17.91 -23.34
CA LEU A 425 8.63 -17.06 -23.58
C LEU A 425 9.39 -17.49 -24.86
N ASP A 426 9.28 -18.76 -25.28
CA ASP A 426 9.82 -19.24 -26.55
C ASP A 426 9.15 -18.55 -27.75
N THR A 427 7.85 -18.26 -27.63
CA THR A 427 7.13 -17.50 -28.64
C THR A 427 7.69 -16.09 -28.75
N ILE A 428 7.95 -15.43 -27.61
CA ILE A 428 8.55 -14.08 -27.59
C ILE A 428 9.97 -14.12 -28.15
N CYS A 429 10.81 -15.04 -27.68
CA CYS A 429 12.23 -15.06 -28.00
C CYS A 429 12.51 -15.56 -29.42
N ASN A 430 11.74 -16.51 -29.94
CA ASN A 430 12.04 -17.18 -31.22
C ASN A 430 10.98 -16.92 -32.29
N SER A 431 9.69 -17.00 -31.94
CA SER A 431 8.62 -17.02 -32.95
C SER A 431 8.20 -15.63 -33.43
N TRP A 432 7.96 -14.70 -32.51
CA TRP A 432 7.43 -13.37 -32.84
C TRP A 432 8.42 -12.51 -33.62
N PHE A 433 9.70 -12.60 -33.29
CA PHE A 433 10.76 -11.96 -34.04
C PHE A 433 11.39 -12.88 -35.09
N ASN A 434 10.79 -14.01 -35.45
CA ASN A 434 11.35 -14.88 -36.47
C ASN A 434 11.50 -14.11 -37.79
N ARG A 435 12.69 -14.19 -38.42
CA ARG A 435 13.06 -13.46 -39.65
C ARG A 435 13.04 -11.93 -39.55
N VAL A 436 12.85 -11.37 -38.36
CA VAL A 436 12.97 -9.93 -38.10
C VAL A 436 14.41 -9.62 -37.70
N LYS A 437 15.03 -8.66 -38.38
CA LYS A 437 16.37 -8.16 -38.02
C LYS A 437 16.22 -7.05 -36.99
N PHE A 438 17.06 -7.05 -35.97
CA PHE A 438 17.20 -5.98 -34.98
C PHE A 438 18.66 -5.98 -34.52
N LYS A 439 19.13 -4.86 -33.97
CA LYS A 439 20.52 -4.70 -33.56
C LYS A 439 20.79 -5.42 -32.26
N ASN A 440 19.94 -5.17 -31.27
CA ASN A 440 19.94 -5.85 -29.97
C ASN A 440 18.51 -6.01 -29.47
N LEU A 441 18.25 -7.09 -28.73
CA LEU A 441 17.01 -7.25 -27.96
C LEU A 441 17.38 -7.63 -26.53
N THR A 442 16.97 -6.78 -25.59
CA THR A 442 17.11 -7.01 -24.16
C THR A 442 15.74 -7.30 -23.57
N LEU A 443 15.60 -8.44 -22.91
CA LEU A 443 14.38 -8.83 -22.20
C LEU A 443 14.62 -8.72 -20.69
N ILE A 444 13.74 -8.05 -19.97
CA ILE A 444 13.78 -7.89 -18.52
C ILE A 444 12.49 -8.49 -17.96
N LEU A 445 12.60 -9.51 -17.11
CA LEU A 445 11.49 -10.29 -16.58
C LEU A 445 11.48 -10.22 -15.05
N ASP A 446 10.62 -9.35 -14.50
CA ASP A 446 10.34 -9.29 -13.07
C ASP A 446 9.10 -10.12 -12.71
N ALA A 447 9.24 -11.43 -12.89
CA ALA A 447 8.18 -12.42 -12.64
C ALA A 447 8.77 -13.74 -12.13
N GLY A 448 8.03 -14.41 -11.23
CA GLY A 448 8.31 -15.78 -10.79
C GLY A 448 7.72 -16.80 -11.76
N PHE A 449 8.39 -17.92 -11.96
CA PHE A 449 7.97 -18.98 -12.90
C PHE A 449 7.82 -20.37 -12.26
N ASP A 450 8.09 -20.47 -10.96
CA ASP A 450 8.02 -21.71 -10.19
C ASP A 450 6.60 -22.06 -9.71
N GLY A 451 5.65 -21.13 -9.87
CA GLY A 451 4.27 -21.29 -9.41
C GLY A 451 3.97 -20.60 -8.08
N THR A 452 4.85 -19.71 -7.61
CA THR A 452 4.63 -18.86 -6.43
C THR A 452 4.22 -17.44 -6.82
N GLN A 453 3.48 -16.78 -5.93
CA GLN A 453 3.15 -15.36 -5.98
C GLN A 453 4.31 -14.54 -5.39
N ARG A 454 4.35 -13.22 -5.65
CA ARG A 454 5.40 -12.32 -5.10
C ARG A 454 5.44 -12.26 -3.57
N ASN A 455 4.35 -12.59 -2.89
CA ASN A 455 4.26 -12.67 -1.43
C ASN A 455 4.70 -14.04 -0.86
N GLY A 456 5.10 -14.99 -1.72
CA GLY A 456 5.55 -16.33 -1.34
C GLY A 456 4.44 -17.38 -1.24
N HIS A 457 3.15 -16.99 -1.32
CA HIS A 457 2.06 -17.96 -1.38
C HIS A 457 2.03 -18.69 -2.71
N THR A 458 1.52 -19.93 -2.72
CA THR A 458 1.34 -20.69 -3.96
C THR A 458 0.35 -19.97 -4.89
N LEU A 459 0.72 -19.83 -6.15
CA LEU A 459 -0.18 -19.44 -7.23
C LEU A 459 -0.90 -20.69 -7.77
N PHE A 460 -0.11 -21.61 -8.34
CA PHE A 460 -0.55 -22.93 -8.79
C PHE A 460 0.64 -23.89 -8.81
N THR A 461 0.38 -25.18 -8.64
CA THR A 461 1.41 -26.22 -8.77
C THR A 461 1.08 -27.17 -9.91
N ILE A 462 2.05 -27.38 -10.83
CA ILE A 462 1.95 -28.35 -11.93
C ILE A 462 2.94 -29.48 -11.68
N LYS A 463 2.47 -30.73 -11.70
CA LYS A 463 3.34 -31.91 -11.55
C LYS A 463 4.42 -31.93 -12.65
N LYS A 464 5.68 -31.75 -12.24
CA LYS A 464 6.84 -31.74 -13.12
C LYS A 464 7.24 -33.16 -13.52
N LYS A 465 7.73 -33.34 -14.76
CA LYS A 465 8.32 -34.62 -15.18
C LYS A 465 9.71 -34.76 -14.57
N ALA A 466 10.08 -35.97 -14.14
CA ALA A 466 11.38 -36.27 -13.51
C ALA A 466 12.62 -36.08 -14.43
N LYS A 467 12.45 -35.60 -15.67
CA LYS A 467 13.57 -35.32 -16.59
C LYS A 467 14.25 -34.01 -16.21
N LYS A 468 15.57 -33.93 -16.48
CA LYS A 468 16.36 -32.70 -16.39
C LYS A 468 15.63 -31.57 -17.13
N MET A 469 15.56 -30.38 -16.50
CA MET A 469 14.99 -29.17 -17.10
C MET A 469 15.53 -29.00 -18.52
N LYS A 470 14.66 -29.19 -19.52
CA LYS A 470 14.98 -28.79 -20.88
C LYS A 470 14.80 -27.27 -20.89
N GLY A 471 15.89 -26.53 -20.70
CA GLY A 471 15.84 -25.08 -20.76
C GLY A 471 15.23 -24.59 -22.09
N MET A 472 14.71 -23.37 -22.08
CA MET A 472 14.19 -22.73 -23.28
C MET A 472 15.33 -22.37 -24.24
N ARG A 473 15.13 -22.59 -25.55
CA ARG A 473 16.04 -22.06 -26.56
C ARG A 473 15.86 -20.55 -26.64
N ILE A 474 16.94 -19.79 -26.61
CA ILE A 474 16.89 -18.34 -26.82
C ILE A 474 17.54 -18.01 -28.16
N ARG A 475 16.91 -17.12 -28.93
CA ARG A 475 17.48 -16.63 -30.19
C ARG A 475 18.83 -15.97 -29.91
N ASN A 476 19.76 -16.16 -30.84
CA ASN A 476 21.18 -15.95 -30.58
C ASN A 476 21.58 -14.53 -30.14
N ASP A 477 20.80 -13.51 -30.46
CA ASP A 477 21.06 -12.07 -30.28
C ASP A 477 20.35 -11.46 -29.05
N ILE A 478 19.61 -12.26 -28.29
CA ILE A 478 18.86 -11.82 -27.11
C ILE A 478 19.72 -11.90 -25.84
N VAL A 479 19.60 -10.87 -25.00
CA VAL A 479 20.08 -10.84 -23.61
C VAL A 479 18.86 -10.77 -22.70
N MET A 480 18.80 -11.62 -21.66
CA MET A 480 17.66 -11.70 -20.76
C MET A 480 18.09 -11.54 -19.30
N PHE A 481 17.53 -10.55 -18.61
CA PHE A 481 17.56 -10.41 -17.16
C PHE A 481 16.29 -11.04 -16.58
N ALA A 482 16.41 -12.12 -15.83
CA ALA A 482 15.31 -12.77 -15.15
C ALA A 482 15.44 -12.61 -13.64
N ALA A 483 14.31 -12.36 -12.95
CA ALA A 483 14.29 -12.14 -11.51
C ALA A 483 14.71 -13.38 -10.70
N ALA A 484 14.46 -14.57 -11.25
CA ALA A 484 14.82 -15.85 -10.69
C ALA A 484 14.97 -16.91 -11.79
N ASP A 485 15.54 -18.08 -11.43
CA ASP A 485 15.49 -19.27 -12.29
C ASP A 485 14.06 -19.83 -12.38
N TRP A 486 13.78 -20.68 -13.37
CA TRP A 486 12.43 -21.17 -13.68
C TRP A 486 11.79 -22.02 -12.58
N ASN A 487 12.59 -22.49 -11.62
CA ASN A 487 12.20 -23.28 -10.46
C ASN A 487 12.44 -22.56 -9.12
N LYS A 488 12.65 -21.23 -9.17
CA LYS A 488 12.83 -20.38 -7.99
C LYS A 488 11.80 -19.25 -8.02
N ALA A 489 11.42 -18.82 -6.82
CA ALA A 489 10.47 -17.74 -6.63
C ALA A 489 11.10 -16.37 -6.93
N ALA A 490 10.26 -15.41 -7.33
CA ALA A 490 10.61 -14.01 -7.41
C ALA A 490 9.62 -13.22 -6.55
N TYR A 491 10.14 -12.36 -5.67
CA TYR A 491 9.38 -11.72 -4.60
C TYR A 491 9.29 -10.20 -4.78
N SER A 492 8.35 -9.61 -4.06
CA SER A 492 8.31 -8.17 -3.84
C SER A 492 9.28 -7.74 -2.74
N PHE A 493 9.89 -6.57 -2.96
CA PHE A 493 10.61 -5.79 -1.97
C PHE A 493 9.66 -4.75 -1.37
N ASP A 494 8.91 -5.19 -0.35
CA ASP A 494 7.76 -4.45 0.19
C ASP A 494 8.15 -3.08 0.74
N GLN A 495 9.33 -2.95 1.40
CA GLN A 495 9.79 -1.64 1.92
C GLN A 495 10.06 -0.61 0.82
N GLN A 496 10.28 -1.05 -0.43
CA GLN A 496 10.59 -0.18 -1.57
C GLN A 496 9.44 -0.11 -2.58
N HIS A 497 8.32 -0.82 -2.36
CA HIS A 497 7.17 -0.84 -3.28
C HIS A 497 7.54 -1.26 -4.71
N HIS A 498 8.38 -2.31 -4.83
CA HIS A 498 8.85 -2.83 -6.12
C HIS A 498 9.03 -4.36 -6.12
N GLY A 499 9.18 -4.95 -7.30
CA GLY A 499 9.87 -6.23 -7.46
C GLY A 499 11.38 -6.10 -7.18
N PHE A 500 11.98 -7.13 -6.58
CA PHE A 500 13.41 -7.09 -6.22
C PHE A 500 14.33 -6.80 -7.42
N LEU A 501 14.05 -7.43 -8.58
CA LEU A 501 14.86 -7.21 -9.78
C LEU A 501 14.73 -5.75 -10.26
N THR A 502 13.51 -5.24 -10.36
CA THR A 502 13.24 -3.88 -10.83
C THR A 502 13.89 -2.85 -9.93
N TYR A 503 13.73 -2.97 -8.61
CA TYR A 503 14.34 -2.03 -7.66
C TYR A 503 15.87 -1.94 -7.82
N PHE A 504 16.58 -3.07 -7.76
CA PHE A 504 18.04 -3.04 -7.84
C PHE A 504 18.56 -2.61 -9.22
N MET A 505 17.83 -2.95 -10.29
CA MET A 505 18.17 -2.46 -11.63
C MET A 505 18.03 -0.94 -11.70
N LEU A 506 16.89 -0.39 -11.26
CA LEU A 506 16.66 1.04 -11.27
C LEU A 506 17.63 1.78 -10.36
N LYS A 507 17.99 1.21 -9.20
CA LYS A 507 18.98 1.77 -8.27
C LYS A 507 20.35 1.95 -8.95
N GLU A 508 20.81 0.96 -9.71
CA GLU A 508 22.08 1.07 -10.43
C GLU A 508 22.00 2.03 -11.64
N ILE A 509 20.88 2.01 -12.38
CA ILE A 509 20.64 2.98 -13.47
C ILE A 509 20.62 4.40 -12.91
N LYS A 510 19.98 4.61 -11.75
CA LYS A 510 19.92 5.89 -11.04
C LYS A 510 21.32 6.38 -10.67
N ARG A 511 22.08 5.55 -9.93
CA ARG A 511 23.43 5.86 -9.45
C ARG A 511 24.38 6.23 -10.58
N THR A 512 24.24 5.60 -11.73
CA THR A 512 25.10 5.81 -12.92
C THR A 512 24.52 6.78 -13.93
N ARG A 513 23.33 7.36 -13.67
CA ARG A 513 22.58 8.18 -14.63
C ARG A 513 22.41 7.48 -15.99
N GLY A 514 22.25 6.16 -15.98
CA GLY A 514 22.11 5.30 -17.16
C GLY A 514 23.42 4.89 -17.84
N ASP A 515 24.57 5.37 -17.38
CA ASP A 515 25.87 5.04 -17.97
C ASP A 515 26.52 3.82 -17.31
N ILE A 516 25.94 2.65 -17.55
CA ILE A 516 26.42 1.37 -17.02
C ILE A 516 26.34 0.28 -18.08
N ASP A 517 27.37 -0.57 -18.12
CA ASP A 517 27.38 -1.76 -18.98
C ASP A 517 26.63 -2.94 -18.32
N TYR A 518 26.14 -3.86 -19.14
CA TYR A 518 25.29 -4.97 -18.68
C TYR A 518 26.01 -5.94 -17.75
N GLY A 519 27.33 -6.12 -17.91
CA GLY A 519 28.13 -6.97 -17.02
C GLY A 519 28.15 -6.41 -15.61
N THR A 520 28.62 -5.17 -15.47
CA THR A 520 28.67 -4.45 -14.19
C THR A 520 27.29 -4.32 -13.56
N LEU A 521 26.26 -4.02 -14.38
CA LEU A 521 24.88 -3.93 -13.92
C LEU A 521 24.41 -5.25 -13.30
N PHE A 522 24.57 -6.37 -14.01
CA PHE A 522 24.12 -7.66 -13.51
C PHE A 522 24.87 -8.09 -12.25
N GLU A 523 26.18 -7.89 -12.19
CA GLU A 523 26.98 -8.23 -11.00
C GLU A 523 26.55 -7.43 -9.75
N ASN A 524 26.23 -6.14 -9.92
CA ASN A 524 25.74 -5.30 -8.84
C ASN A 524 24.33 -5.71 -8.39
N ILE A 525 23.44 -6.04 -9.34
CA ILE A 525 22.09 -6.53 -9.04
C ILE A 525 22.20 -7.88 -8.30
N ASP A 526 22.95 -8.85 -8.84
CA ASP A 526 23.08 -10.19 -8.24
C ASP A 526 23.57 -10.12 -6.80
N ARG A 527 24.61 -9.33 -6.53
CA ARG A 527 25.17 -9.16 -5.18
C ARG A 527 24.16 -8.53 -4.21
N GLN A 528 23.56 -7.39 -4.57
CA GLN A 528 22.67 -6.64 -3.68
C GLN A 528 21.33 -7.36 -3.47
N LEU A 529 20.75 -7.88 -4.55
CA LEU A 529 19.48 -8.61 -4.51
C LEU A 529 19.58 -9.87 -3.68
N ASN A 530 20.63 -10.67 -3.88
CA ASN A 530 20.84 -11.89 -3.11
C ASN A 530 20.97 -11.57 -1.60
N TYR A 531 21.77 -10.57 -1.25
CA TYR A 531 21.97 -10.15 0.13
C TYR A 531 20.67 -9.67 0.80
N GLU A 532 19.99 -8.68 0.21
CA GLU A 532 18.80 -8.06 0.80
C GLU A 532 17.60 -9.01 0.84
N SER A 533 17.39 -9.80 -0.21
CA SER A 533 16.32 -10.80 -0.21
C SER A 533 16.56 -11.91 0.83
N SER A 534 17.82 -12.27 1.09
CA SER A 534 18.19 -13.23 2.15
C SER A 534 17.92 -12.69 3.55
N LEU A 535 18.18 -11.41 3.81
CA LEU A 535 17.86 -10.78 5.10
C LEU A 535 16.36 -10.84 5.43
N GLN A 536 15.52 -10.85 4.40
CA GLN A 536 14.05 -10.94 4.53
C GLN A 536 13.53 -12.39 4.53
N GLY A 537 14.41 -13.40 4.54
CA GLY A 537 14.01 -14.81 4.43
C GLY A 537 13.43 -15.20 3.07
N LYS A 538 13.58 -14.34 2.05
CA LYS A 538 13.04 -14.46 0.70
C LYS A 538 14.15 -14.69 -0.34
N LEU A 539 15.09 -15.61 -0.09
CA LEU A 539 16.28 -15.81 -0.96
C LEU A 539 15.89 -15.86 -2.45
N GLN A 540 16.35 -14.85 -3.19
CA GLN A 540 16.13 -14.71 -4.63
C GLN A 540 17.48 -14.50 -5.33
N GLN A 541 17.65 -15.13 -6.49
CA GLN A 541 18.87 -15.07 -7.27
C GLN A 541 18.54 -14.75 -8.73
N PRO A 542 18.88 -13.54 -9.23
CA PRO A 542 18.61 -13.20 -10.61
C PRO A 542 19.43 -14.07 -11.55
N LYS A 543 18.96 -14.20 -12.79
CA LYS A 543 19.62 -14.98 -13.83
C LYS A 543 19.80 -14.15 -15.10
N MET A 544 21.02 -14.17 -15.61
CA MET A 544 21.33 -13.70 -16.96
C MET A 544 21.24 -14.87 -17.92
N ILE A 545 20.38 -14.77 -18.94
CA ILE A 545 20.23 -15.81 -19.97
C ILE A 545 20.54 -15.23 -21.34
N LEU A 546 21.45 -15.88 -22.06
CA LEU A 546 22.07 -15.34 -23.27
C LEU A 546 21.84 -16.24 -24.47
N GLY A 547 21.45 -15.63 -25.59
CA GLY A 547 21.54 -16.25 -26.90
C GLY A 547 23.00 -16.56 -27.27
N ASN A 548 23.24 -17.58 -28.09
CA ASN A 548 24.60 -18.04 -28.36
C ASN A 548 25.53 -16.98 -28.97
N LYS A 549 25.03 -16.07 -29.82
CA LYS A 549 25.84 -14.96 -30.38
C LYS A 549 26.04 -13.83 -29.38
N ALA A 550 25.06 -13.58 -28.50
CA ALA A 550 25.14 -12.55 -27.48
C ALA A 550 26.18 -12.87 -26.40
N LYS A 551 26.55 -14.14 -26.21
CA LYS A 551 27.61 -14.55 -25.27
C LYS A 551 28.92 -13.79 -25.48
N GLU A 552 29.24 -13.45 -26.73
CA GLU A 552 30.36 -12.60 -27.07
C GLU A 552 29.91 -11.13 -26.99
N GLY A 553 30.49 -10.37 -26.05
CA GLY A 553 30.31 -8.92 -25.97
C GLY A 553 29.05 -8.41 -25.27
N TRP A 554 28.16 -9.26 -24.73
CA TRP A 554 27.01 -8.78 -23.96
C TRP A 554 27.41 -7.89 -22.77
N GLN A 555 28.52 -8.21 -22.09
CA GLN A 555 28.96 -7.50 -20.89
C GLN A 555 29.14 -6.01 -21.16
N GLY A 556 29.75 -5.65 -22.31
CA GLY A 556 29.99 -4.26 -22.69
C GLY A 556 28.78 -3.53 -23.28
N ARG A 557 27.63 -4.20 -23.45
CA ARG A 557 26.41 -3.54 -23.95
C ARG A 557 25.90 -2.53 -22.93
N ARG A 558 25.30 -1.44 -23.41
CA ARG A 558 24.69 -0.39 -22.60
C ARG A 558 23.26 -0.17 -23.06
N PHE A 559 22.44 0.42 -22.19
CA PHE A 559 21.10 0.90 -22.57
C PHE A 559 21.14 2.20 -23.38
N LYS A 560 22.18 3.01 -23.18
CA LYS A 560 22.43 4.29 -23.85
C LYS A 560 23.33 4.13 -25.06
#